data_AF-A0AA88QH28-F1
#
_entry.id   AF-A0AA88QH28-F1
#
_cell.length_a   1.000
_cell.length_b   1.000
_cell.length_c   1.000
_cell.angle_alpha   90.00
_cell.angle_beta   90.00
_cell.angle_gamma   90.00
#
_symmetry.space_group_name_H-M   'P 1'
#
loop_
_entity.id
_entity.type
_entity.pdbx_description
1 polymer ?
#
loop_
_entity_poly.entity_id
_entity_poly.type
_entity_poly.pdbx_seq_one_letter_code
_entity_poly.pdbx_strand_id
1 'polypeptide(L)'
;MHKNQLQEYAQKSALPLPSYHTVNEGYPHAAKFRSTVLVNKTTYTSKSTFPNRKSAEQDVAKLAFDCIASNLGQEGCPLIEQDPLSSKSILHEFAVKRNLTFPKYTTTCPEGPGVVFVCSLVFDGRTYIGEVAGSKKFAEQQAAHSTIHSLLGTFKL
;
A
#
# COMPACT_ATOMS: atom_id res chain seq x y z
N MET A 1 -4.83 -12.19 -22.44
CA MET A 1 -5.68 -12.71 -21.35
C MET A 1 -4.85 -12.75 -20.09
N HIS A 2 -4.99 -11.76 -19.21
CA HIS A 2 -4.18 -11.63 -17.99
C HIS A 2 -4.50 -12.73 -16.96
N LYS A 3 -5.74 -13.24 -16.94
CA LYS A 3 -6.09 -14.41 -16.11
C LYS A 3 -5.24 -15.64 -16.41
N ASN A 4 -4.98 -15.92 -17.70
CA ASN A 4 -4.17 -17.06 -18.12
C ASN A 4 -2.70 -16.85 -17.72
N GLN A 5 -2.17 -15.64 -17.91
CA GLN A 5 -0.80 -15.30 -17.51
C GLN A 5 -0.58 -15.46 -16.01
N LEU A 6 -1.52 -14.98 -15.18
CA LEU A 6 -1.45 -15.12 -13.73
C LEU A 6 -1.57 -16.59 -13.29
N GLN A 7 -2.40 -17.38 -13.97
CA GLN A 7 -2.55 -18.81 -13.71
C GLN A 7 -1.28 -19.60 -14.09
N GLU A 8 -0.72 -19.35 -15.27
CA GLU A 8 0.54 -19.97 -15.71
C GLU A 8 1.70 -19.63 -14.77
N TYR A 9 1.77 -18.36 -14.31
CA TYR A 9 2.73 -17.94 -13.31
C TYR A 9 2.59 -18.76 -12.02
N ALA A 10 1.37 -18.84 -11.46
CA ALA A 10 1.13 -19.58 -10.23
C ALA A 10 1.54 -21.06 -10.35
N GLN A 11 1.23 -21.69 -11.49
CA GLN A 11 1.63 -23.07 -11.77
C GLN A 11 3.15 -23.23 -11.86
N LYS A 12 3.85 -22.37 -12.63
CA LYS A 12 5.30 -22.42 -12.79
C LYS A 12 6.04 -22.15 -11.47
N SER A 13 5.47 -21.33 -10.60
CA SER A 13 6.03 -20.98 -9.30
C SER A 13 5.59 -21.91 -8.16
N ALA A 14 4.91 -23.02 -8.45
CA ALA A 14 4.37 -23.97 -7.46
C ALA A 14 3.47 -23.32 -6.40
N LEU A 15 2.75 -22.26 -6.78
CA LEU A 15 1.80 -21.54 -5.94
C LEU A 15 0.39 -22.13 -6.09
N PRO A 16 -0.47 -21.96 -5.07
CA PRO A 16 -1.89 -22.23 -5.20
C PRO A 16 -2.50 -21.42 -6.37
N LEU A 17 -3.48 -22.02 -7.06
CA LEU A 17 -4.17 -21.36 -8.17
C LEU A 17 -4.86 -20.06 -7.70
N PRO A 18 -4.86 -18.99 -8.53
CA PRO A 18 -5.50 -17.74 -8.15
C PRO A 18 -7.01 -17.90 -7.95
N SER A 19 -7.53 -17.37 -6.83
CA SER A 19 -8.97 -17.38 -6.52
C SER A 19 -9.59 -16.02 -6.77
N TYR A 20 -10.68 -15.96 -7.54
CA TYR A 20 -11.35 -14.72 -7.90
C TYR A 20 -12.69 -14.57 -7.18
N HIS A 21 -12.95 -13.36 -6.70
CA HIS A 21 -14.22 -12.95 -6.14
C HIS A 21 -14.71 -11.68 -6.84
N THR A 22 -15.94 -11.66 -7.34
CA THR A 22 -16.48 -10.51 -8.06
C THR A 22 -17.84 -10.13 -7.51
N VAL A 23 -17.98 -8.87 -7.13
CA VAL A 23 -19.18 -8.29 -6.52
C VAL A 23 -19.77 -7.25 -7.47
N ASN A 24 -21.10 -7.22 -7.58
CA ASN A 24 -21.81 -6.11 -8.23
C ASN A 24 -22.11 -5.03 -7.20
N GLU A 25 -21.45 -3.89 -7.31
CA GLU A 25 -21.65 -2.69 -6.50
C GLU A 25 -22.70 -1.73 -7.11
N GLY A 26 -23.20 -2.04 -8.31
CA GLY A 26 -24.19 -1.24 -9.02
C GLY A 26 -25.62 -1.78 -8.89
N TYR A 27 -26.59 -1.01 -9.37
CA TYR A 27 -27.98 -1.48 -9.45
C TYR A 27 -28.13 -2.61 -10.47
N PRO A 28 -29.19 -3.44 -10.37
CA PRO A 28 -29.45 -4.49 -11.35
C PRO A 28 -29.53 -3.98 -12.81
N HIS A 29 -30.03 -2.76 -13.01
CA HIS A 29 -30.15 -2.10 -14.31
C HIS A 29 -28.90 -1.26 -14.69
N ALA A 30 -27.93 -1.12 -13.79
CA ALA A 30 -26.70 -0.34 -13.97
C ALA A 30 -25.53 -1.01 -13.21
N ALA A 31 -25.20 -2.24 -13.63
CA ALA A 31 -24.23 -3.08 -12.94
C ALA A 31 -22.82 -2.48 -12.96
N LYS A 32 -22.14 -2.57 -11.81
CA LYS A 32 -20.77 -2.11 -11.61
C LYS A 32 -20.01 -3.21 -10.87
N PHE A 33 -19.25 -4.00 -11.60
CA PHE A 33 -18.51 -5.12 -11.04
C PHE A 33 -17.14 -4.68 -10.54
N ARG A 34 -16.83 -5.03 -9.29
CA ARG A 34 -15.48 -4.98 -8.73
C ARG A 34 -15.00 -6.41 -8.53
N SER A 35 -13.75 -6.67 -8.87
CA SER A 35 -13.15 -8.00 -8.69
C SER A 35 -11.94 -7.95 -7.78
N THR A 36 -11.78 -9.02 -7.02
CA THR A 36 -10.67 -9.30 -6.12
C THR A 36 -10.04 -10.63 -6.52
N VAL A 37 -8.72 -10.74 -6.48
CA VAL A 37 -7.98 -11.98 -6.71
C VAL A 37 -7.02 -12.26 -5.56
N LEU A 38 -7.01 -13.49 -5.07
CA LEU A 38 -6.06 -14.00 -4.09
C LEU A 38 -5.00 -14.84 -4.82
N VAL A 39 -3.73 -14.45 -4.71
CA VAL A 39 -2.58 -15.18 -5.27
C VAL A 39 -1.40 -15.07 -4.31
N ASN A 40 -0.72 -16.17 -4.03
CA ASN A 40 0.40 -16.22 -3.08
C ASN A 40 0.07 -15.60 -1.70
N LYS A 41 -1.11 -15.94 -1.13
CA LYS A 41 -1.63 -15.37 0.13
C LYS A 41 -1.81 -13.84 0.13
N THR A 42 -1.67 -13.19 -1.03
CA THR A 42 -1.83 -11.75 -1.21
C THR A 42 -3.10 -11.47 -2.00
N THR A 43 -3.88 -10.51 -1.54
CA THR A 43 -5.16 -10.16 -2.14
C THR A 43 -5.04 -8.84 -2.91
N TYR A 44 -5.50 -8.83 -4.14
CA TYR A 44 -5.49 -7.68 -5.04
C TYR A 44 -6.93 -7.34 -5.42
N THR A 45 -7.31 -6.06 -5.38
CA THR A 45 -8.66 -5.60 -5.71
C THR A 45 -8.61 -4.57 -6.85
N SER A 46 -9.55 -4.64 -7.78
CA SER A 46 -9.64 -3.68 -8.88
C SER A 46 -9.97 -2.28 -8.34
N LYS A 47 -9.20 -1.28 -8.79
CA LYS A 47 -9.39 0.13 -8.38
C LYS A 47 -10.71 0.69 -8.91
N SER A 48 -10.98 0.39 -10.18
CA SER A 48 -12.20 0.79 -10.88
C SER A 48 -13.27 -0.30 -10.81
N THR A 49 -14.51 0.12 -11.00
CA THR A 49 -15.66 -0.76 -11.26
C THR A 49 -15.89 -0.86 -12.76
N PHE A 50 -16.35 -2.02 -13.22
CA PHE A 50 -16.51 -2.30 -14.64
C PHE A 50 -17.94 -2.75 -15.00
N PRO A 51 -18.41 -2.56 -16.25
CA PRO A 51 -19.77 -2.94 -16.63
C PRO A 51 -19.99 -4.46 -16.74
N ASN A 52 -18.92 -5.27 -16.80
CA ASN A 52 -19.04 -6.72 -16.87
C ASN A 52 -17.99 -7.44 -16.01
N ARG A 53 -18.36 -8.62 -15.48
CA ARG A 53 -17.49 -9.44 -14.62
C ARG A 53 -16.14 -9.77 -15.26
N LYS A 54 -16.14 -10.15 -16.54
CA LYS A 54 -14.92 -10.53 -17.27
C LYS A 54 -13.89 -9.40 -17.28
N SER A 55 -14.30 -8.16 -17.52
CA SER A 55 -13.40 -7.00 -17.53
C SER A 55 -12.84 -6.70 -16.15
N ALA A 56 -13.66 -6.78 -15.09
CA ALA A 56 -13.18 -6.65 -13.72
C ALA A 56 -12.16 -7.75 -13.35
N GLU A 57 -12.42 -8.99 -13.75
CA GLU A 57 -11.49 -10.11 -13.51
C GLU A 57 -10.19 -9.98 -14.32
N GLN A 58 -10.23 -9.45 -15.54
CA GLN A 58 -9.02 -9.21 -16.35
C GLN A 58 -8.19 -8.06 -15.78
N ASP A 59 -8.83 -6.99 -15.33
CA ASP A 59 -8.16 -5.84 -14.71
C ASP A 59 -7.44 -6.25 -13.43
N VAL A 60 -8.13 -6.95 -12.53
CA VAL A 60 -7.52 -7.39 -11.27
C VAL A 60 -6.40 -8.42 -11.51
N ALA A 61 -6.54 -9.30 -12.51
CA ALA A 61 -5.50 -10.24 -12.89
C ALA A 61 -4.26 -9.53 -13.42
N LYS A 62 -4.44 -8.49 -14.24
CA LYS A 62 -3.35 -7.65 -14.73
C LYS A 62 -2.65 -6.95 -13.57
N LEU A 63 -3.41 -6.32 -12.67
CA LEU A 63 -2.87 -5.62 -11.51
C LEU A 63 -2.04 -6.57 -10.62
N ALA A 64 -2.55 -7.77 -10.34
CA ALA A 64 -1.84 -8.78 -9.57
C ALA A 64 -0.55 -9.23 -10.27
N PHE A 65 -0.61 -9.48 -11.59
CA PHE A 65 0.56 -9.89 -12.38
C PHE A 65 1.62 -8.79 -12.43
N ASP A 66 1.24 -7.54 -12.70
CA ASP A 66 2.15 -6.39 -12.75
C ASP A 66 2.81 -6.17 -11.38
N CYS A 67 2.04 -6.29 -10.29
CA CYS A 67 2.59 -6.25 -8.94
C CYS A 67 3.60 -7.37 -8.74
N ILE A 68 3.25 -8.63 -9.01
CA ILE A 68 4.16 -9.78 -8.87
C ILE A 68 5.42 -9.61 -9.72
N ALA A 69 5.30 -9.16 -10.97
CA ALA A 69 6.42 -8.95 -11.87
C ALA A 69 7.36 -7.84 -11.36
N SER A 70 6.80 -6.76 -10.81
CA SER A 70 7.59 -5.71 -10.15
C SER A 70 8.27 -6.19 -8.86
N ASN A 71 7.67 -7.15 -8.14
CA ASN A 71 8.29 -7.79 -6.98
C ASN A 71 9.40 -8.79 -7.33
N LEU A 72 9.37 -9.39 -8.52
CA LEU A 72 10.39 -10.36 -8.94
C LEU A 72 11.77 -9.70 -9.16
N GLY A 73 11.84 -8.36 -9.24
CA GLY A 73 13.08 -7.59 -9.31
C GLY A 73 13.50 -6.92 -7.99
N GLN A 74 12.60 -6.83 -7.02
CA GLN A 74 12.85 -6.34 -5.65
C GLN A 74 11.78 -6.89 -4.73
N GLU A 75 12.16 -7.43 -3.57
CA GLU A 75 11.25 -7.79 -2.49
C GLU A 75 10.40 -6.58 -2.02
N GLY A 76 9.29 -6.27 -2.69
CA GLY A 76 8.48 -5.09 -2.39
C GLY A 76 7.40 -4.81 -3.43
N CYS A 77 6.14 -5.09 -3.06
CA CYS A 77 4.99 -4.80 -3.91
C CYS A 77 4.77 -3.29 -3.98
N PRO A 78 4.40 -2.73 -5.14
CA PRO A 78 3.69 -1.46 -5.20
C PRO A 78 2.20 -1.69 -4.95
N LEU A 79 1.85 -2.43 -3.88
CA LEU A 79 0.60 -2.23 -3.17
C LEU A 79 0.93 -1.42 -1.93
N ILE A 80 1.16 -0.15 -2.22
CA ILE A 80 1.11 0.92 -1.26
C ILE A 80 0.00 1.83 -1.84
N GLU A 81 -1.29 1.52 -1.68
CA GLU A 81 -2.01 1.92 -0.47
C GLU A 81 -1.29 1.43 0.76
N GLN A 82 -0.41 2.30 1.31
CA GLN A 82 0.33 2.02 2.55
C GLN A 82 -0.73 1.56 3.55
N ASP A 83 -0.71 0.29 3.95
CA ASP A 83 -1.22 -0.03 5.27
C ASP A 83 -0.38 0.81 6.23
N PRO A 84 -0.99 1.77 6.97
CA PRO A 84 -0.28 2.61 7.91
C PRO A 84 0.14 1.80 9.15
N LEU A 85 0.67 0.59 9.00
CA LEU A 85 1.28 -0.17 10.10
C LEU A 85 2.74 -0.50 9.81
N SER A 86 3.22 -0.32 8.57
CA SER A 86 4.60 -0.64 8.18
C SER A 86 5.52 0.57 7.96
N SER A 87 5.01 1.81 7.85
CA SER A 87 5.81 3.00 7.54
C SER A 87 6.99 3.22 8.51
N LYS A 88 6.83 2.90 9.80
CA LYS A 88 7.95 2.95 10.76
C LYS A 88 9.05 1.92 10.46
N SER A 89 8.65 0.71 10.10
CA SER A 89 9.59 -0.38 9.76
C SER A 89 10.33 -0.07 8.46
N ILE A 90 9.64 0.47 7.46
CA ILE A 90 10.22 0.89 6.19
C ILE A 90 11.28 1.99 6.43
N LEU A 91 10.95 2.99 7.24
CA LEU A 91 11.88 4.08 7.56
C LEU A 91 13.09 3.59 8.36
N HIS A 92 12.88 2.64 9.28
CA HIS A 92 13.95 1.98 10.03
C HIS A 92 14.88 1.18 9.11
N GLU A 93 14.32 0.34 8.24
CA GLU A 93 15.10 -0.45 7.28
C GLU A 93 15.87 0.43 6.30
N PHE A 94 15.25 1.52 5.83
CA PHE A 94 15.92 2.50 4.98
C PHE A 94 17.12 3.14 5.68
N ALA A 95 16.99 3.49 6.97
CA ALA A 95 18.09 4.03 7.76
C ALA A 95 19.26 3.05 7.86
N VAL A 96 18.98 1.77 8.12
CA VAL A 96 20.00 0.70 8.16
C VAL A 96 20.69 0.56 6.82
N LYS A 97 19.92 0.42 5.72
CA LYS A 97 20.47 0.22 4.37
C LYS A 97 21.32 1.40 3.89
N ARG A 98 21.00 2.62 4.31
CA ARG A 98 21.69 3.85 3.90
C ARG A 98 22.72 4.34 4.91
N ASN A 99 22.94 3.61 6.02
CA ASN A 99 23.80 4.04 7.14
C ASN A 99 23.43 5.44 7.68
N LEU A 100 22.14 5.75 7.76
CA LEU A 100 21.62 7.01 8.27
C LEU A 100 21.28 6.91 9.75
N THR A 101 21.17 8.06 10.41
CA THR A 101 20.67 8.15 11.79
C THR A 101 19.23 7.67 11.86
N PHE A 102 18.92 6.85 12.87
CA PHE A 102 17.57 6.34 13.07
C PHE A 102 16.53 7.46 13.28
N PRO A 103 15.30 7.26 12.77
CA PRO A 103 14.23 8.23 12.91
C PRO A 103 13.82 8.46 14.36
N LYS A 104 13.72 9.73 14.77
CA LYS A 104 13.25 10.12 16.11
C LYS A 104 11.85 10.72 16.04
N TYR A 105 10.90 10.04 16.69
CA TYR A 105 9.50 10.47 16.77
C TYR A 105 9.24 11.24 18.07
N THR A 106 8.65 12.42 17.95
CA THR A 106 8.21 13.23 19.10
C THR A 106 6.73 13.54 18.90
N THR A 107 5.89 13.07 19.81
CA THR A 107 4.44 13.30 19.75
C THR A 107 4.05 14.32 20.80
N THR A 108 3.36 15.36 20.38
CA THR A 108 2.83 16.42 21.23
C THR A 108 1.31 16.33 21.28
N CYS A 109 0.76 16.51 22.48
CA CYS A 109 -0.66 16.72 22.71
C CYS A 109 -0.81 18.16 23.23
N PRO A 110 -1.37 19.10 22.45
CA PRO A 110 -1.64 20.43 22.96
C PRO A 110 -2.70 20.32 24.07
N GLU A 111 -2.42 20.94 25.22
CA GLU A 111 -3.33 20.99 26.36
C GLU A 111 -4.55 21.85 25.99
N GLY A 112 -5.66 21.22 25.62
CA GLY A 112 -6.90 21.90 25.23
C GLY A 112 -8.12 20.96 25.18
N PRO A 113 -9.35 21.50 25.09
CA PRO A 113 -10.56 20.69 24.95
C PRO A 113 -10.57 20.02 23.57
N GLY A 114 -10.22 18.73 23.54
CA GLY A 114 -10.10 17.92 22.33
C GLY A 114 -8.76 17.20 22.29
N VAL A 115 -8.77 15.88 22.49
CA VAL A 115 -7.53 15.07 22.54
C VAL A 115 -7.01 14.86 21.12
N VAL A 116 -6.22 15.83 20.62
CA VAL A 116 -5.56 15.75 19.33
C VAL A 116 -4.05 15.51 19.51
N PHE A 117 -3.44 14.77 18.60
CA PHE A 117 -2.03 14.41 18.63
C PHE A 117 -1.35 14.87 17.36
N VAL A 118 -0.19 15.51 17.49
CA VAL A 118 0.67 15.89 16.38
C VAL A 118 2.02 15.24 16.59
N CYS A 119 2.53 14.54 15.58
CA CYS A 119 3.85 13.91 15.64
C CYS A 119 4.84 14.61 14.73
N SER A 120 6.00 14.98 15.26
CA SER A 120 7.16 15.41 14.49
C SER A 120 8.20 14.30 14.42
N LEU A 121 8.75 14.07 13.24
CA LEU A 121 9.74 13.05 12.93
C LEU A 121 11.02 13.72 12.44
N VAL A 122 12.14 13.46 13.10
CA VAL A 122 13.46 13.88 12.62
C VAL A 122 14.15 12.72 11.93
N PHE A 123 14.52 12.90 10.67
CA PHE A 123 15.22 11.90 9.86
C PHE A 123 16.17 12.55 8.86
N ASP A 124 17.42 12.08 8.81
CA ASP A 124 18.48 12.60 7.93
C ASP A 124 18.69 14.12 8.04
N GLY A 125 18.72 14.63 9.29
CA GLY A 125 18.86 16.07 9.58
C GLY A 125 17.63 16.93 9.22
N ARG A 126 16.56 16.35 8.68
CA ARG A 126 15.32 17.02 8.33
C ARG A 126 14.22 16.74 9.35
N THR A 127 13.36 17.72 9.57
CA THR A 127 12.19 17.57 10.45
C THR A 127 10.93 17.55 9.62
N TYR A 128 10.11 16.51 9.82
CA TYR A 128 8.83 16.30 9.14
C TYR A 128 7.72 16.36 10.19
N ILE A 129 6.72 17.20 9.96
CA ILE A 129 5.59 17.37 10.88
C ILE A 129 4.39 16.64 10.26
N GLY A 130 3.89 15.64 10.96
CA GLY A 130 2.68 14.92 10.58
C GLY A 130 1.42 15.70 10.93
N GLU A 131 0.32 15.34 10.26
CA GLU A 131 -0.98 15.97 10.48
C GLU A 131 -1.57 15.65 11.86
N VAL A 132 -2.61 16.43 12.22
CA VAL A 132 -3.38 16.25 13.45
C VAL A 132 -4.11 14.91 13.41
N ALA A 133 -3.95 14.10 14.46
CA ALA A 133 -4.52 12.77 14.57
C ALA A 133 -5.30 12.58 15.89
N GLY A 134 -6.30 11.70 15.87
CA GLY A 134 -7.07 11.33 17.06
C GLY A 134 -6.34 10.35 18.01
N SER A 135 -5.14 9.89 17.68
CA SER A 135 -4.33 9.04 18.57
C SER A 135 -2.82 9.21 18.32
N LYS A 136 -2.02 9.02 19.37
CA LYS A 136 -0.55 9.02 19.29
C LYS A 136 -0.01 8.02 18.26
N LYS A 137 -0.57 6.80 18.22
CA LYS A 137 -0.15 5.76 17.28
C LYS A 137 -0.38 6.20 15.82
N PHE A 138 -1.53 6.80 15.54
CA PHE A 138 -1.86 7.27 14.19
C PHE A 138 -1.04 8.50 13.79
N ALA A 139 -0.78 9.42 14.73
CA ALA A 139 0.08 10.59 14.50
C ALA A 139 1.50 10.18 14.06
N GLU A 140 2.13 9.27 14.81
CA GLU A 140 3.48 8.78 14.52
C GLU A 140 3.54 8.05 13.17
N GLN A 141 2.47 7.35 12.83
CA GLN A 141 2.39 6.65 11.57
C GLN A 141 2.28 7.60 10.38
N GLN A 142 1.40 8.60 10.45
CA GLN A 142 1.24 9.58 9.39
C GLN A 142 2.52 10.36 9.12
N ALA A 143 3.26 10.70 10.20
CA ALA A 143 4.57 11.33 10.08
C ALA A 143 5.57 10.45 9.31
N ALA A 144 5.64 9.15 9.63
CA ALA A 144 6.50 8.20 8.93
C ALA A 144 6.13 8.06 7.44
N HIS A 145 4.84 7.92 7.15
CA HIS A 145 4.31 7.79 5.78
C HIS A 145 4.66 9.01 4.92
N SER A 146 4.39 10.21 5.44
CA SER A 146 4.68 11.47 4.72
C SER A 146 6.17 11.61 4.43
N THR A 147 7.02 11.19 5.37
CA THR A 147 8.48 11.21 5.19
C THR A 147 8.93 10.27 4.08
N ILE A 148 8.40 9.05 4.01
CA ILE A 148 8.69 8.09 2.93
C ILE A 148 8.30 8.69 1.58
N HIS A 149 7.12 9.30 1.48
CA HIS A 149 6.68 9.96 0.25
C HIS A 149 7.61 11.12 -0.14
N SER A 150 8.05 11.93 0.82
CA SER A 150 9.02 13.00 0.56
C SER A 150 10.37 12.46 0.08
N LEU A 151 10.88 11.37 0.69
CA LEU A 151 12.13 10.73 0.30
C LEU A 151 12.04 10.15 -1.11
N LEU A 152 10.94 9.47 -1.44
CA LEU A 152 10.72 8.88 -2.77
C LEU A 152 10.53 9.96 -3.86
N GLY A 153 9.89 11.09 -3.52
CA GLY A 153 9.72 12.22 -4.44
C GLY A 153 11.03 12.91 -4.82
N THR A 154 12.02 12.93 -3.92
CA THR A 154 13.35 13.52 -4.20
C THR A 154 14.22 12.73 -5.18
N PHE A 155 13.84 11.51 -5.60
CA PHE A 155 14.60 10.69 -6.56
C PHE A 155 14.16 10.82 -8.03
N LYS A 156 13.20 11.71 -8.34
CA LYS A 156 12.91 12.09 -9.73
C LYS A 156 13.81 13.26 -10.14
N LEU A 157 14.99 12.95 -10.67
CA LEU A 157 15.78 13.84 -11.52
C LEU A 157 15.74 13.33 -12.95
#